data_AF-A0A7W7N370-F1
#
_entry.id   AF-A0A7W7N370-F1
#
_cell.length_a   1.000
_cell.length_b   1.000
_cell.length_c   1.000
_cell.angle_alpha   90.00
_cell.angle_beta   90.00
_cell.angle_gamma   90.00
#
_symmetry.space_group_name_H-M   'P 1'
#
loop_
_entity.id
_entity.type
_entity.pdbx_description
1 polymer ?
#
loop_
_entity_poly.entity_id
_entity_poly.type
_entity_poly.pdbx_seq_one_letter_code
_entity_poly.pdbx_strand_id
1 'polypeptide(L)'
;MACVADVVSATRANAYAHHIQRLMVTGNLAMMLGVHPDAVDDWYMTVYADAYEWVEMPNTRGMATFADGGIVGSKPYAASGAYIQRMSDYCGACRYDVKGKSGDGACPFNRLGLSGTQSPAPSPQRPPGHALSHAGRLWRRETRRLAGRGGSHAAGPRRRVAQRRGRRSRPISALSRQGVRRAASRADPGQRLIEG
;
A
#
# COMPACT_ATOMS: atom_id res chain seq x y z
N MET A 1 -9.56 -9.59 10.01
CA MET A 1 -9.94 -8.29 9.39
C MET A 1 -10.31 -8.57 7.95
N ALA A 2 -11.51 -8.19 7.49
CA ALA A 2 -12.00 -8.58 6.15
C ALA A 2 -11.13 -8.02 5.01
N CYS A 3 -10.80 -6.73 5.04
CA CYS A 3 -9.94 -6.07 4.05
C CYS A 3 -8.58 -6.77 3.88
N VAL A 4 -7.90 -7.07 5.00
CA VAL A 4 -6.58 -7.74 4.96
C VAL A 4 -6.71 -9.17 4.46
N ALA A 5 -7.74 -9.90 4.89
CA ALA A 5 -7.98 -11.26 4.45
C ALA A 5 -8.22 -11.35 2.94
N ASP A 6 -9.02 -10.43 2.39
CA ASP A 6 -9.30 -10.34 0.96
C ASP A 6 -8.03 -10.03 0.16
N VAL A 7 -7.33 -8.94 0.51
CA VAL A 7 -6.10 -8.51 -0.20
C VAL A 7 -5.05 -9.62 -0.19
N VAL A 8 -4.79 -10.24 0.96
CA VAL A 8 -3.78 -11.29 1.09
C VAL A 8 -4.18 -12.56 0.32
N SER A 9 -5.46 -12.89 0.28
CA SER A 9 -5.96 -14.04 -0.48
C SER A 9 -5.91 -13.80 -1.98
N ALA A 10 -6.28 -12.59 -2.43
CA ALA A 10 -6.14 -12.17 -3.82
C ALA A 10 -4.67 -12.17 -4.26
N THR A 11 -3.75 -11.66 -3.42
CA THR A 11 -2.31 -11.73 -3.65
C THR A 11 -1.84 -13.16 -3.78
N ARG A 12 -2.24 -14.07 -2.89
CA ARG A 12 -1.84 -15.48 -2.99
C ARG A 12 -2.35 -16.15 -4.28
N ALA A 13 -3.58 -15.85 -4.67
CA ALA A 13 -4.19 -16.48 -5.84
C ALA A 13 -3.64 -15.95 -7.17
N ASN A 14 -3.23 -14.67 -7.21
CA ASN A 14 -2.95 -13.98 -8.47
C ASN A 14 -1.54 -13.36 -8.56
N ALA A 15 -0.73 -13.46 -7.50
CA ALA A 15 0.51 -12.70 -7.33
C ALA A 15 0.34 -11.20 -7.61
N TYR A 16 -0.84 -10.66 -7.28
CA TYR A 16 -1.25 -9.30 -7.62
C TYR A 16 -2.20 -8.71 -6.58
N ALA A 17 -1.95 -7.45 -6.24
CA ALA A 17 -2.92 -6.54 -5.63
C ALA A 17 -2.75 -5.16 -6.27
N HIS A 18 -3.83 -4.39 -6.33
CA HIS A 18 -3.79 -3.03 -6.87
C HIS A 18 -3.02 -2.09 -5.93
N HIS A 19 -2.43 -1.01 -6.46
CA HIS A 19 -1.58 -0.08 -5.71
C HIS A 19 -2.19 0.36 -4.37
N ILE A 20 -3.46 0.77 -4.34
CA ILE A 20 -4.12 1.24 -3.11
C ILE A 20 -4.31 0.14 -2.05
N GLN A 21 -4.44 -1.12 -2.47
CA GLN A 21 -4.52 -2.27 -1.55
C GLN A 21 -3.16 -2.50 -0.91
N ARG A 22 -2.08 -2.44 -1.71
CA ARG A 22 -0.70 -2.54 -1.23
C ARG A 22 -0.38 -1.42 -0.25
N LEU A 23 -0.75 -0.18 -0.57
CA LEU A 23 -0.43 1.00 0.24
C LEU A 23 -1.31 1.09 1.49
N MET A 24 -2.63 1.13 1.33
CA MET A 24 -3.56 1.53 2.39
C MET A 24 -4.15 0.37 3.21
N VAL A 25 -3.95 -0.88 2.77
CA VAL A 25 -4.38 -2.07 3.53
C VAL A 25 -3.19 -2.76 4.16
N THR A 26 -2.33 -3.42 3.37
CA THR A 26 -1.19 -4.19 3.92
C THR A 26 -0.07 -3.28 4.40
N GLY A 27 0.29 -2.23 3.65
CA GLY A 27 1.36 -1.29 3.99
C GLY A 27 1.03 -0.47 5.24
N ASN A 28 -0.12 0.21 5.22
CA ASN A 28 -0.65 0.96 6.36
C ASN A 28 -0.73 0.09 7.64
N LEU A 29 -1.20 -1.16 7.53
CA LEU A 29 -1.20 -2.10 8.67
C LEU A 29 0.22 -2.41 9.16
N ALA A 30 1.15 -2.76 8.27
CA ALA A 30 2.52 -3.09 8.64
C ALA A 30 3.20 -1.91 9.36
N MET A 31 3.03 -0.71 8.82
CA MET A 31 3.55 0.53 9.40
C MET A 31 2.96 0.77 10.79
N MET A 32 1.64 0.72 10.94
CA MET A 32 0.95 0.93 12.20
C MET A 32 1.28 -0.12 13.27
N LEU A 33 1.62 -1.34 12.87
CA LEU A 33 2.09 -2.38 13.78
C LEU A 33 3.57 -2.26 14.13
N GLY A 34 4.30 -1.29 13.56
CA GLY A 34 5.74 -1.14 13.76
C GLY A 34 6.55 -2.33 13.22
N VAL A 35 6.09 -2.95 12.13
CA VAL A 35 6.83 -4.03 11.49
C VAL A 35 8.12 -3.47 10.90
N HIS A 36 9.24 -4.14 11.17
CA HIS A 36 10.53 -3.72 10.61
C HIS A 36 10.47 -3.74 9.06
N PRO A 37 10.93 -2.69 8.36
CA PRO A 37 10.77 -2.52 6.92
C PRO A 37 11.31 -3.69 6.11
N ASP A 38 12.48 -4.24 6.47
CA ASP A 38 13.04 -5.45 5.82
C ASP A 38 12.05 -6.63 5.75
N ALA A 39 11.23 -6.81 6.79
CA ALA A 39 10.24 -7.89 6.82
C ALA A 39 9.10 -7.65 5.82
N VAL A 40 8.79 -6.39 5.56
CA VAL A 40 7.78 -5.94 4.62
C VAL A 40 8.34 -6.03 3.20
N ASP A 41 9.55 -5.51 2.96
CA ASP A 41 10.26 -5.63 1.67
C ASP A 41 10.35 -7.08 1.23
N ASP A 42 10.86 -7.97 2.10
CA ASP A 42 10.97 -9.40 1.81
C ASP A 42 9.61 -10.00 1.41
N TRP A 43 8.52 -9.57 2.06
CA TRP A 43 7.19 -10.07 1.76
C TRP A 43 6.70 -9.52 0.41
N TYR A 44 6.80 -8.21 0.18
CA TYR A 44 6.36 -7.56 -1.07
C TYR A 44 7.15 -8.08 -2.27
N MET A 45 8.47 -8.25 -2.14
CA MET A 45 9.36 -8.87 -3.13
C MET A 45 9.00 -10.32 -3.44
N THR A 46 8.49 -11.08 -2.46
CA THR A 46 8.16 -12.49 -2.66
C THR A 46 6.78 -12.70 -3.30
N VAL A 47 5.79 -11.87 -2.96
CA VAL A 47 4.38 -12.18 -3.22
C VAL A 47 3.79 -11.54 -4.47
N TYR A 48 4.43 -10.52 -5.04
CA TYR A 48 3.94 -9.84 -6.23
C TYR A 48 4.80 -10.15 -7.45
N ALA A 49 4.17 -10.54 -8.56
CA ALA A 49 4.87 -10.92 -9.79
C ALA A 49 5.58 -9.75 -10.49
N ASP A 50 5.26 -8.51 -10.11
CA ASP A 50 5.84 -7.27 -10.61
C ASP A 50 6.89 -6.66 -9.66
N ALA A 51 7.27 -7.38 -8.59
CA ALA A 51 8.23 -6.87 -7.62
C ALA A 51 9.68 -7.10 -8.06
N TYR A 52 10.35 -5.98 -8.33
CA TYR A 52 11.80 -5.88 -8.50
C TYR A 52 12.30 -4.82 -7.54
N GLU A 53 13.47 -5.03 -6.93
CA GLU A 53 13.99 -4.21 -5.83
C GLU A 53 13.98 -2.71 -6.15
N TRP A 54 14.40 -2.31 -7.35
CA TRP A 54 14.45 -0.91 -7.76
C TRP A 54 13.07 -0.21 -7.82
N VAL A 55 11.98 -0.97 -7.97
CA VAL A 55 10.60 -0.46 -7.88
C VAL A 55 10.05 -0.65 -6.47
N GLU A 56 10.21 -1.85 -5.93
CA GLU A 56 9.57 -2.29 -4.70
C GLU A 56 10.09 -1.53 -3.48
N MET A 57 11.42 -1.42 -3.34
CA MET A 57 12.05 -0.83 -2.17
C MET A 57 11.65 0.64 -1.92
N PRO A 58 11.65 1.57 -2.91
CA PRO A 58 11.17 2.93 -2.68
C PRO A 58 9.67 3.00 -2.39
N ASN A 59 8.87 2.08 -2.97
CA ASN A 59 7.43 2.01 -2.68
C ASN A 59 7.19 1.52 -1.24
N THR A 60 7.95 0.54 -0.77
CA THR A 60 7.74 -0.07 0.55
C THR A 60 8.38 0.73 1.67
N ARG A 61 9.67 1.08 1.57
CA ARG A 61 10.39 1.86 2.58
C ARG A 61 9.96 3.32 2.60
N GLY A 62 9.72 3.93 1.44
CA GLY A 62 9.30 5.32 1.37
C GLY A 62 7.81 5.49 1.61
N MET A 63 6.99 5.03 0.65
CA MET A 63 5.56 5.32 0.71
C MET A 63 4.81 4.47 1.74
N ALA A 64 5.01 3.14 1.77
CA ALA A 64 4.15 2.27 2.58
C ALA A 64 4.47 2.30 4.08
N THR A 65 5.76 2.43 4.44
CA THR A 65 6.23 2.32 5.83
C THR A 65 6.87 3.59 6.38
N PHE A 66 7.15 4.59 5.54
CA PHE A 66 7.82 5.85 5.93
C PHE A 66 9.18 5.63 6.65
N ALA A 67 9.83 4.50 6.37
CA ALA A 67 11.10 4.11 6.96
C ALA A 67 12.29 4.91 6.41
N ASP A 68 12.12 5.58 5.26
CA ASP A 68 13.13 6.47 4.68
C ASP A 68 13.16 7.86 5.33
N GLY A 69 12.29 8.15 6.30
CA GLY A 69 12.21 9.45 6.96
C GLY A 69 11.66 10.57 6.07
N GLY A 70 10.99 10.22 4.98
CA GLY A 70 10.30 11.16 4.10
C GLY A 70 11.07 11.58 2.85
N ILE A 71 11.97 10.72 2.35
CA ILE A 71 12.69 10.96 1.09
C ILE A 71 11.72 10.89 -0.10
N VAL A 72 10.84 9.88 -0.15
CA VAL A 72 9.87 9.69 -1.24
C VAL A 72 8.57 10.49 -1.02
N GLY A 73 8.21 10.80 0.22
CA GLY A 73 6.98 11.54 0.54
C GLY A 73 7.10 12.33 1.84
N SER A 74 6.38 13.44 1.96
CA SER A 74 6.52 14.33 3.12
C SER A 74 5.74 13.89 4.37
N LYS A 75 4.80 12.94 4.23
CA LYS A 75 3.93 12.46 5.31
C LYS A 75 3.69 10.96 5.18
N PRO A 76 3.58 10.23 6.31
CA PRO A 76 3.25 8.81 6.28
C PRO A 76 1.80 8.59 5.83
N TYR A 77 1.55 7.52 5.08
CA TYR A 77 0.21 7.09 4.68
C TYR A 77 -0.53 6.33 5.80
N ALA A 78 -0.61 6.96 6.97
CA ALA A 78 -1.29 6.39 8.14
C ALA A 78 -2.79 6.70 8.08
N ALA A 79 -3.63 5.67 8.11
CA ALA A 79 -5.07 5.86 8.07
C ALA A 79 -5.83 4.87 8.95
N SER A 80 -6.89 5.36 9.61
CA SER A 80 -7.79 4.54 10.40
C SER A 80 -8.76 3.73 9.53
N GLY A 81 -9.61 2.93 10.19
CA GLY A 81 -10.64 2.14 9.50
C GLY A 81 -11.64 3.01 8.74
N ALA A 82 -11.84 4.27 9.14
CA ALA A 82 -12.73 5.21 8.44
C ALA A 82 -12.31 5.46 6.98
N TYR A 83 -11.00 5.49 6.70
CA TYR A 83 -10.51 5.59 5.33
C TYR A 83 -10.91 4.36 4.50
N ILE A 84 -10.66 3.16 5.05
CA ILE A 84 -10.98 1.89 4.37
C ILE A 84 -12.48 1.80 4.12
N GLN A 85 -13.32 2.17 5.10
CA GLN A 85 -14.77 2.19 4.93
C GLN A 85 -15.23 3.14 3.81
N ARG A 86 -14.60 4.32 3.67
CA ARG A 86 -14.99 5.29 2.64
C ARG A 86 -14.57 4.86 1.23
N MET A 87 -13.45 4.13 1.12
CA MET A 87 -12.81 3.80 -0.15
C MET A 87 -13.08 2.35 -0.62
N SER A 88 -13.84 1.57 0.14
CA SER A 88 -14.11 0.16 -0.15
C SER A 88 -15.43 -0.31 0.48
N ASP A 89 -15.84 -1.52 0.14
CA ASP A 89 -17.00 -2.24 0.69
C ASP A 89 -16.62 -3.28 1.77
N TYR A 90 -15.32 -3.43 2.10
CA TYR A 90 -14.81 -4.43 3.04
C TYR A 90 -15.47 -4.41 4.43
N CYS A 91 -15.87 -3.23 4.89
CA CYS A 91 -16.41 -3.07 6.24
C CYS A 91 -17.82 -3.65 6.40
N GLY A 92 -18.59 -3.83 5.31
CA GLY A 92 -19.98 -4.27 5.38
C GLY A 92 -20.17 -5.68 5.96
N ALA A 93 -19.28 -6.61 5.62
CA ALA A 93 -19.28 -8.00 6.13
C ALA A 93 -18.20 -8.27 7.18
N CYS A 94 -17.53 -7.22 7.68
CA CYS A 94 -16.43 -7.38 8.62
C CYS A 94 -16.97 -7.64 10.04
N ARG A 95 -16.38 -8.62 10.76
CA ARG A 95 -16.68 -8.85 12.18
C ARG A 95 -16.40 -7.63 13.07
N TYR A 96 -15.47 -6.76 12.66
CA TYR A 96 -15.11 -5.58 13.44
C TYR A 96 -15.98 -4.40 13.05
N ASP A 97 -16.46 -3.67 14.07
CA ASP A 97 -17.14 -2.40 13.87
C ASP A 97 -16.13 -1.29 13.59
N VAL A 98 -16.23 -0.70 12.40
CA VAL A 98 -15.38 0.39 11.94
C VAL A 98 -15.71 1.73 12.60
N LYS A 99 -16.89 1.89 13.21
CA LYS A 99 -17.24 3.07 14.01
C LYS A 99 -16.78 2.93 15.46
N GLY A 100 -16.53 1.71 15.92
CA GLY A 100 -16.00 1.42 17.25
C GLY A 100 -14.64 2.06 17.47
N LYS A 101 -14.50 2.81 18.58
CA LYS A 101 -13.25 3.50 18.95
C LYS A 101 -12.32 2.64 19.83
N SER A 102 -12.89 1.75 20.63
CA SER A 102 -12.16 0.89 21.58
C SER A 102 -12.91 -0.42 21.84
N GLY A 103 -12.27 -1.35 22.56
CA GLY A 103 -12.80 -2.67 22.86
C GLY A 103 -12.50 -3.74 21.80
N ASP A 104 -12.85 -4.99 22.10
CA ASP A 104 -12.47 -6.15 21.28
C ASP A 104 -13.23 -6.25 19.95
N GLY A 105 -14.39 -5.59 19.85
CA GLY A 105 -15.18 -5.48 18.63
C GLY A 105 -14.76 -4.34 17.70
N ALA A 106 -13.97 -3.38 18.16
CA ALA A 106 -13.57 -2.21 17.35
C ALA A 106 -12.55 -2.58 16.27
N CYS A 107 -12.64 -1.92 15.13
CA CYS A 107 -11.69 -2.07 14.03
C CYS A 107 -10.24 -1.82 14.52
N PRO A 108 -9.32 -2.78 14.35
CA PRO A 108 -7.93 -2.62 14.79
C PRO A 108 -7.24 -1.38 14.21
N PHE A 109 -7.56 -0.99 12.97
CA PHE A 109 -7.04 0.24 12.34
C PHE A 109 -7.37 1.51 13.12
N ASN A 110 -8.49 1.54 13.87
CA ASN A 110 -8.84 2.71 14.69
C ASN A 110 -7.98 2.80 15.94
N ARG A 111 -7.73 1.67 16.60
CA ARG A 111 -6.85 1.63 17.79
C ARG A 111 -5.42 2.00 17.45
N LEU A 112 -4.93 1.51 16.31
CA LEU A 112 -3.57 1.77 15.85
C LEU A 112 -3.39 3.20 15.30
N GLY A 113 -4.40 3.75 14.60
CA GLY A 113 -4.32 5.11 14.05
C GLY A 113 -4.42 6.22 15.11
N LEU A 114 -4.95 5.92 16.30
CA LEU A 114 -5.13 6.89 17.39
C LEU A 114 -3.92 7.01 18.33
N SER A 115 -2.92 6.14 18.23
CA SER A 115 -1.85 6.10 19.24
C SER A 115 -0.89 7.29 19.21
N GLY A 116 -1.03 8.25 18.28
CA GLY A 116 -0.38 9.58 18.31
C GLY A 116 1.15 9.57 18.19
N THR A 117 1.79 8.45 18.47
CA THR A 117 3.18 8.18 18.20
C THR A 117 3.24 7.62 16.79
N GLN A 118 3.44 8.52 15.82
CA GLN A 118 4.29 8.16 14.69
C GLN A 118 5.60 7.70 15.33
N SER A 119 5.72 6.40 15.61
CA SER A 119 6.96 5.86 16.12
C SER A 119 8.03 6.33 15.15
N PRO A 120 9.15 6.91 15.64
CA PRO A 120 10.21 7.34 14.76
C PRO A 120 10.51 6.17 13.82
N ALA A 121 10.67 6.49 12.53
CA ALA A 121 10.96 5.52 11.48
C ALA A 121 11.85 4.41 12.08
N PRO A 122 11.42 3.13 12.03
CA PRO A 122 12.19 2.06 12.64
C PRO A 122 13.64 2.21 12.16
N SER A 123 14.59 2.19 13.10
CA SER A 123 15.99 2.48 12.79
C SER A 123 16.39 1.68 11.53
N PRO A 124 16.98 2.31 10.50
CA PRO A 124 17.28 1.63 9.23
C PRO A 124 18.28 0.48 9.40
N GLN A 125 18.89 0.37 10.58
CA GLN A 125 19.84 -0.66 10.93
C GLN A 125 19.12 -1.89 11.48
N ARG A 126 19.23 -3.00 10.75
CA ARG A 126 18.85 -4.33 11.21
C ARG A 126 19.71 -4.73 12.42
N PRO A 127 19.15 -5.27 13.52
CA PRO A 127 19.97 -5.84 14.57
C PRO A 127 20.84 -6.98 14.00
N PRO A 128 22.08 -7.17 14.48
CA PRO A 128 22.95 -8.22 13.96
C PRO A 128 22.34 -9.60 14.23
N GLY A 129 22.18 -10.38 13.15
CA GLY A 129 21.46 -11.66 13.14
C GLY A 129 20.27 -11.63 12.18
N HIS A 130 20.19 -12.61 11.28
CA HIS A 130 19.17 -12.69 10.22
C HIS A 130 17.74 -12.99 10.71
N ALA A 131 17.48 -12.84 12.01
CA ALA A 131 16.18 -13.10 12.60
C ALA A 131 15.31 -11.85 12.54
N LEU A 132 14.14 -11.98 11.93
CA LEU A 132 13.09 -10.96 12.01
C LEU A 132 12.76 -10.60 13.46
N SER A 133 12.41 -9.34 13.70
CA SER A 133 11.79 -8.92 14.96
C SER A 133 10.54 -9.74 15.28
N HIS A 134 10.09 -9.73 16.54
CA HIS A 134 8.84 -10.38 16.94
C HIS A 134 7.65 -9.93 16.06
N ALA A 135 7.53 -8.63 15.80
CA ALA A 135 6.55 -8.06 14.89
C ALA A 135 6.69 -8.61 13.45
N GLY A 136 7.91 -8.74 12.94
CA GLY A 136 8.17 -9.36 11.62
C GLY A 136 7.77 -10.85 11.56
N ARG A 137 8.00 -11.61 12.64
CA ARG A 137 7.56 -13.02 12.73
C ARG A 137 6.03 -13.12 12.76
N LEU A 138 5.37 -12.25 13.51
CA LEU A 138 3.91 -12.17 13.55
C LEU A 138 3.34 -11.77 12.19
N TRP A 139 3.94 -10.78 11.52
CA TRP A 139 3.58 -10.35 10.17
C TRP A 139 3.57 -11.53 9.19
N ARG A 140 4.68 -12.29 9.10
CA ARG A 140 4.73 -13.45 8.20
C ARG A 140 3.77 -14.56 8.58
N ARG A 141 3.50 -14.78 9.87
CA ARG A 141 2.55 -15.80 10.33
C ARG A 141 1.12 -15.42 9.99
N GLU A 142 0.75 -14.17 10.24
CA GLU A 142 -0.62 -13.68 10.04
C GLU A 142 -0.97 -13.57 8.56
N THR A 143 -0.10 -13.03 7.72
CA THR A 143 -0.36 -12.99 6.27
C THR A 143 -0.47 -14.40 5.69
N ARG A 144 0.34 -15.36 6.13
CA ARG A 144 0.16 -16.77 5.73
C ARG A 144 -1.16 -17.37 6.21
N ARG A 145 -1.56 -17.12 7.46
CA ARG A 145 -2.85 -17.57 8.01
C ARG A 145 -4.03 -16.99 7.22
N LEU A 146 -3.99 -15.69 6.91
CA LEU A 146 -5.06 -14.99 6.21
C LEU A 146 -5.17 -15.40 4.74
N ALA A 147 -4.05 -15.76 4.10
CA ALA A 147 -4.04 -16.27 2.73
C ALA A 147 -4.79 -17.61 2.56
N GLY A 148 -5.03 -18.35 3.64
CA GLY A 148 -5.84 -19.57 3.66
C GLY A 148 -7.31 -19.35 4.04
N ARG A 149 -7.71 -18.12 4.39
CA ARG A 149 -9.04 -17.80 4.94
C ARG A 149 -9.92 -16.93 4.03
N GLY A 150 -9.43 -16.50 2.86
CA GLY A 150 -10.21 -15.72 1.91
C GLY A 150 -11.41 -16.48 1.40
N GLY A 151 -12.60 -16.14 1.93
CA GLY A 151 -13.86 -16.41 1.28
C GLY A 151 -14.03 -15.48 0.10
N SER A 152 -14.44 -16.06 -1.02
CA SER A 152 -14.76 -15.45 -2.31
C SER A 152 -15.52 -14.11 -2.21
N HIS A 153 -14.84 -12.98 -2.01
CA HIS A 153 -15.27 -11.74 -2.64
C HIS A 153 -14.78 -11.81 -4.10
N ALA A 154 -15.29 -12.83 -4.79
CA ALA A 154 -15.12 -12.97 -6.21
C ALA A 154 -15.82 -11.79 -6.86
N ALA A 155 -15.01 -10.84 -7.33
CA ALA A 155 -15.32 -9.93 -8.41
C ALA A 155 -16.68 -9.23 -8.30
N GLY A 156 -16.64 -7.95 -7.89
CA GLY A 156 -17.56 -6.98 -8.49
C GLY A 156 -17.61 -7.19 -10.02
N PRO A 157 -18.77 -6.99 -10.67
CA PRO A 157 -19.06 -7.49 -12.01
C PRO A 157 -17.87 -7.24 -12.91
N ARG A 158 -17.28 -8.31 -13.45
CA ARG A 158 -16.17 -8.25 -14.41
C ARG A 158 -16.64 -7.40 -15.59
N ARG A 159 -16.47 -6.09 -15.52
CA ARG A 159 -16.45 -5.25 -16.71
C ARG A 159 -15.30 -5.81 -17.51
N ARG A 160 -15.64 -6.58 -18.55
CA ARG A 160 -14.69 -6.96 -19.59
C ARG A 160 -14.04 -5.66 -20.03
N VAL A 161 -12.83 -5.40 -19.56
CA VAL A 161 -11.94 -4.47 -20.25
C VAL A 161 -11.71 -5.15 -21.58
N ALA A 162 -12.48 -4.74 -22.58
CA ALA A 162 -12.21 -5.12 -23.95
C ALA A 162 -10.79 -4.62 -24.23
N GLN A 163 -9.83 -5.54 -24.24
CA GLN A 163 -8.52 -5.29 -24.83
C GLN A 163 -8.80 -4.86 -26.27
N ARG A 164 -8.78 -3.54 -26.51
CA ARG A 164 -8.73 -3.00 -27.85
C ARG A 164 -7.45 -3.52 -28.46
N ARG A 165 -7.60 -4.54 -29.32
CA ARG A 165 -6.53 -5.06 -30.15
C ARG A 165 -5.85 -3.88 -30.87
N GLY A 166 -4.54 -3.79 -30.65
CA GLY A 166 -3.51 -3.04 -31.37
C GLY A 166 -3.94 -1.88 -32.27
N ARG A 167 -3.61 -0.66 -31.85
CA ARG A 167 -3.14 0.36 -32.80
C ARG A 167 -1.62 0.31 -32.78
N ARG A 168 -1.02 -0.18 -33.87
CA ARG A 168 0.43 -0.31 -34.05
C ARG A 168 1.13 1.00 -33.69
N SER A 169 2.03 0.95 -32.72
CA SER A 169 2.97 2.03 -32.42
C SER A 169 3.89 2.22 -33.63
N ARG A 170 3.97 3.45 -34.17
CA ARG A 170 4.94 3.79 -35.21
C ARG A 170 6.35 3.82 -34.58
N PRO A 171 7.40 3.42 -35.31
CA PRO A 171 8.76 3.38 -34.77
C PRO A 171 9.27 4.78 -34.37
N ILE A 172 10.05 4.80 -33.29
CA ILE A 172 10.75 5.97 -32.75
C ILE A 172 11.92 6.30 -33.68
N SER A 173 11.66 6.90 -34.84
CA SER A 173 12.73 7.44 -35.69
C SER A 173 12.34 8.74 -36.42
N ALA A 174 11.22 9.37 -36.06
CA ALA A 174 10.73 10.57 -36.73
C ALA A 174 10.34 11.72 -35.78
N LEU A 175 11.14 11.98 -34.74
CA LEU A 175 11.05 13.24 -33.99
C LEU A 175 12.03 14.24 -34.60
N SER A 176 11.53 15.05 -35.53
CA SER A 176 12.25 16.23 -36.01
C SER A 176 12.45 17.22 -34.86
N ARG A 177 13.57 17.94 -34.88
CA ARG A 177 14.08 18.86 -33.85
C ARG A 177 13.19 20.10 -33.57
N GLN A 178 11.92 20.12 -33.98
CA GLN A 178 11.04 21.29 -33.82
C GLN A 178 10.06 21.22 -32.62
N GLY A 179 9.93 20.07 -31.94
CA GLY A 179 8.99 19.91 -30.82
C GLY A 179 9.46 20.41 -29.44
N VAL A 180 10.77 20.55 -29.22
CA VAL A 180 11.35 20.79 -27.88
C VAL A 180 11.25 22.26 -27.42
N ARG A 181 10.94 23.21 -28.32
CA ARG A 181 10.87 24.65 -27.98
C ARG A 181 9.49 25.17 -27.57
N ARG A 182 8.43 24.36 -27.57
CA ARG A 182 7.05 24.81 -27.23
C ARG A 182 6.51 24.36 -25.87
N ALA A 183 7.26 23.56 -25.10
CA ALA A 183 6.83 23.09 -23.78
C ALA A 183 7.35 23.92 -22.58
N ALA A 184 8.15 24.96 -22.83
CA ALA A 184 8.78 25.76 -21.78
C ALA A 184 8.06 27.08 -21.43
N SER A 185 6.84 27.33 -21.91
CA SER A 185 6.16 28.64 -21.74
C SER A 185 4.74 28.59 -21.17
N ARG A 186 4.36 27.55 -20.44
CA ARG A 186 3.09 27.52 -19.69
C ARG A 186 3.32 27.08 -18.24
N ALA A 187 3.89 27.98 -17.45
CA ALA A 187 3.78 27.97 -16.00
C ALA A 187 2.40 28.54 -15.63
N ASP A 188 1.58 27.75 -14.94
CA ASP A 188 0.28 28.16 -14.43
C ASP A 188 0.44 28.77 -13.02
N PRO A 189 0.07 30.04 -12.79
CA PRO A 189 0.17 30.70 -11.49
C PRO A 189 -1.09 30.41 -10.66
N GLY A 190 -1.08 29.33 -9.87
CA GLY A 190 -2.27 28.90 -9.12
C GLY A 190 -2.01 28.40 -7.69
N GLN A 191 -0.84 28.68 -7.09
CA GLN A 191 -0.56 28.36 -5.68
C GLN A 191 -0.38 29.65 -4.86
N ARG A 192 -1.48 30.16 -4.32
CA ARG A 192 -1.54 30.99 -3.10
C ARG A 192 -2.94 30.84 -2.51
N LEU A 193 -3.02 30.88 -1.18
CA LEU A 193 -4.20 30.77 -0.31
C LEU A 193 -4.49 29.33 0.17
N ILE A 194 -3.94 28.98 1.33
CA ILE A 194 -4.67 28.69 2.59
C ILE A 194 -3.61 28.65 3.70
N GLU A 195 -3.29 29.82 4.23
CA GLU A 195 -2.85 30.08 5.61
C GLU A 195 -3.38 31.48 5.95
N GLY A 196 -4.23 31.59 6.97
CA GLY A 196 -4.95 32.81 7.36
C GLY A 196 -6.45 32.58 7.56
#